data_AF-A0A094ZSH1-F1
#
_entry.id   AF-A0A094ZSH1-F1
#
_cell.length_a   1.000
_cell.length_b   1.000
_cell.length_c   1.000
_cell.angle_alpha   90.00
_cell.angle_beta   90.00
_cell.angle_gamma   90.00
#
_symmetry.space_group_name_H-M   'P 1'
#
loop_
_entity.id
_entity.type
_entity.pdbx_description
1 polymer ?
#
loop_
_entity_poly.entity_id
_entity_poly.type
_entity_poly.pdbx_seq_one_letter_code
_entity_poly.pdbx_strand_id
1 'polypeptide(L)'
;AWSVFKCKFSLVTSSFIPYLVPRSPNNSPPWITKTVRKRLRRKKKKQWNMFISTGLEQYRSSYCKIRNACKALISKTRHSYEKQLVRDSRYSSKRLFSSIK
;
A
#
# COMPACT_ATOMS: atom_id res chain seq x y z
N ALA A 1 38.49 1.20 -22.05
CA ALA A 1 38.41 -0.09 -21.32
C ALA A 1 37.62 0.02 -20.00
N TRP A 2 37.98 0.91 -19.07
CA TRP A 2 37.39 1.01 -17.73
C TRP A 2 35.89 1.41 -17.69
N SER A 3 35.46 2.31 -18.57
CA SER A 3 34.04 2.72 -18.68
C SER A 3 33.12 1.58 -19.13
N VAL A 4 33.56 0.79 -20.11
CA VAL A 4 32.83 -0.38 -20.63
C VAL A 4 32.71 -1.46 -19.55
N PHE A 5 33.78 -1.71 -18.79
CA PHE A 5 33.76 -2.61 -17.64
C PHE A 5 32.75 -2.17 -16.58
N LYS A 6 32.78 -0.89 -16.18
CA LYS A 6 31.80 -0.33 -15.23
C LYS A 6 30.36 -0.46 -15.72
N CYS A 7 30.12 -0.25 -17.00
CA CYS A 7 28.80 -0.38 -17.60
C CYS A 7 28.29 -1.83 -17.54
N LYS A 8 29.08 -2.81 -17.99
CA LYS A 8 28.71 -4.23 -17.93
C LYS A 8 28.55 -4.73 -16.49
N PHE A 9 29.45 -4.34 -15.59
CA PHE A 9 29.38 -4.70 -14.18
C PHE A 9 28.12 -4.14 -13.52
N SER A 10 27.81 -2.86 -13.76
CA SER A 10 26.57 -2.23 -13.28
C SER A 10 25.32 -2.92 -13.85
N LEU A 11 25.34 -3.30 -15.13
CA LEU A 11 24.20 -3.96 -15.76
C LEU A 11 23.90 -5.34 -15.15
N VAL A 12 24.93 -6.12 -14.85
CA VAL A 12 24.80 -7.42 -14.17
C VAL A 12 24.39 -7.26 -12.70
N THR A 13 25.01 -6.30 -11.99
CA THR A 13 24.81 -6.12 -10.54
C THR A 13 23.55 -5.33 -10.21
N SER A 14 23.03 -4.49 -11.11
CA SER A 14 21.87 -3.62 -10.87
C SER A 14 20.62 -4.39 -10.46
N SER A 15 20.38 -5.58 -11.02
CA SER A 15 19.27 -6.47 -10.64
C SER A 15 19.36 -7.00 -9.20
N PHE A 16 20.57 -6.97 -8.63
CA PHE A 16 20.87 -7.32 -7.24
C PHE A 16 20.91 -6.09 -6.33
N ILE A 17 20.99 -4.87 -6.89
CA ILE A 17 21.01 -3.59 -6.16
C ILE A 17 19.59 -3.00 -6.07
N PRO A 18 18.91 -3.11 -4.93
CA PRO A 18 17.46 -2.92 -4.84
C PRO A 18 16.94 -1.50 -5.14
N TYR A 19 17.78 -0.47 -5.04
CA TYR A 19 17.40 0.94 -5.20
C TYR A 19 17.54 1.48 -6.64
N LEU A 20 18.31 0.79 -7.50
CA LEU A 20 18.58 1.22 -8.88
C LEU A 20 17.45 0.89 -9.85
N VAL A 21 16.49 0.04 -9.46
CA VAL A 21 15.30 -0.26 -10.27
C VAL A 21 14.18 0.73 -9.88
N PRO A 22 13.74 1.62 -10.78
CA PRO A 22 12.50 2.39 -10.59
C PRO A 22 11.34 1.41 -10.52
N ARG A 23 10.55 1.46 -9.44
CA ARG A 23 9.33 0.66 -9.38
C ARG A 23 8.18 1.46 -9.96
N SER A 24 7.44 0.81 -10.85
CA SER A 24 6.09 1.26 -11.20
C SER A 24 5.27 1.33 -9.92
N PRO A 25 4.54 2.43 -9.65
CA PRO A 25 3.68 2.53 -8.49
C PRO A 25 2.64 1.40 -8.60
N ASN A 26 2.74 0.40 -7.72
CA ASN A 26 1.71 -0.61 -7.62
C ASN A 26 0.44 0.10 -7.13
N ASN A 27 -0.53 0.30 -8.03
CA ASN A 27 -1.83 0.93 -7.80
C ASN A 27 -2.69 0.18 -6.74
N SER A 28 -2.19 -0.91 -6.17
CA SER A 28 -2.80 -1.66 -5.09
C SER A 28 -1.73 -2.10 -4.10
N PRO A 29 -1.56 -1.35 -2.99
CA PRO A 29 -0.64 -1.73 -1.95
C PRO A 29 -0.97 -3.13 -1.41
N PRO A 30 0.04 -3.97 -1.14
CA PRO A 30 -0.15 -5.36 -0.68
C PRO A 30 -0.99 -5.48 0.59
N TRP A 31 -0.97 -4.46 1.46
CA TRP A 31 -1.72 -4.42 2.71
C TRP A 31 -3.22 -4.08 2.54
N ILE A 32 -3.69 -3.71 1.34
CA ILE A 32 -5.12 -3.49 1.07
C ILE A 32 -5.80 -4.82 0.73
N THR A 33 -6.25 -5.51 1.78
CA THR A 33 -6.98 -6.77 1.66
C THR A 33 -8.36 -6.61 1.02
N LYS A 34 -8.94 -7.73 0.55
CA LYS A 34 -10.29 -7.79 -0.04
C LYS A 34 -11.35 -7.26 0.95
N THR A 35 -11.16 -7.47 2.25
CA THR A 35 -12.08 -7.01 3.30
C THR A 35 -12.03 -5.49 3.46
N VAL A 36 -10.84 -4.89 3.53
CA VAL A 36 -10.64 -3.43 3.53
C VAL A 36 -11.27 -2.81 2.28
N ARG A 37 -11.01 -3.41 1.10
CA ARG A 37 -11.56 -2.93 -0.18
C ARG A 37 -13.08 -3.01 -0.24
N LYS A 38 -13.69 -4.11 0.19
CA LYS A 38 -15.15 -4.26 0.27
C LYS A 38 -15.77 -3.23 1.21
N ARG A 39 -15.19 -3.01 2.39
CA ARG A 39 -15.71 -2.04 3.37
C ARG A 39 -15.64 -0.60 2.86
N LEU A 40 -14.52 -0.21 2.25
CA LEU A 40 -14.34 1.08 1.61
C LEU A 40 -15.29 1.29 0.43
N ARG A 41 -15.33 0.34 -0.52
CA ARG A 41 -16.10 0.52 -1.76
C ARG A 41 -17.61 0.39 -1.56
N ARG A 42 -18.06 -0.54 -0.72
CA ARG A 42 -19.50 -0.82 -0.57
C ARG A 42 -20.13 0.01 0.54
N LYS A 43 -19.63 -0.10 1.77
CA LYS A 43 -20.30 0.50 2.94
C LYS A 43 -20.11 2.02 2.99
N LYS A 44 -18.86 2.49 2.84
CA LYS A 44 -18.57 3.93 2.89
C LYS A 44 -19.22 4.69 1.72
N LYS A 45 -19.07 4.19 0.48
CA LYS A 45 -19.66 4.82 -0.72
C LYS A 45 -21.19 4.83 -0.66
N LYS A 46 -21.83 3.74 -0.22
CA LYS A 46 -23.29 3.69 -0.06
C LYS A 46 -23.79 4.77 0.89
N GLN A 47 -23.20 4.91 2.08
CA GLN A 47 -23.63 5.93 3.05
C GLN A 47 -23.41 7.35 2.53
N TRP A 48 -22.28 7.60 1.85
CA TRP A 48 -22.04 8.89 1.22
C TRP A 48 -23.07 9.21 0.13
N ASN A 49 -23.35 8.26 -0.75
CA ASN A 49 -24.35 8.44 -1.80
C ASN A 49 -25.75 8.70 -1.22
N MET A 50 -26.14 7.98 -0.16
CA MET A 50 -27.40 8.22 0.54
C MET A 50 -27.46 9.62 1.16
N PHE A 51 -26.35 10.10 1.73
CA PHE A 51 -26.26 11.47 2.25
C PHE A 51 -26.42 12.50 1.12
N ILE A 52 -25.72 12.33 0.00
CA ILE A 52 -25.83 13.23 -1.16
C ILE A 52 -27.25 13.25 -1.74
N SER A 53 -27.94 12.09 -1.77
CA SER A 53 -29.28 12.01 -2.35
C SER A 53 -30.40 12.49 -1.42
N THR A 54 -30.22 12.42 -0.10
CA THR A 54 -31.30 12.71 0.87
C THR A 54 -31.04 13.90 1.77
N GLY A 55 -29.78 14.36 1.91
CA GLY A 55 -29.39 15.40 2.86
C GLY A 55 -29.49 15.02 4.33
N LEU A 56 -29.90 13.77 4.67
CA LEU A 56 -30.15 13.38 6.05
C LEU A 56 -28.85 13.15 6.84
N GLU A 57 -28.69 13.89 7.94
CA GLU A 57 -27.47 13.89 8.77
C GLU A 57 -27.14 12.52 9.38
N GLN A 58 -28.13 11.65 9.57
CA GLN A 58 -27.91 10.25 9.98
C GLN A 58 -26.92 9.51 9.06
N TYR A 59 -26.99 9.76 7.75
CA TYR A 59 -26.10 9.12 6.77
C TYR A 59 -24.69 9.71 6.83
N ARG A 60 -24.56 11.01 7.10
CA ARG A 60 -23.26 11.66 7.34
C ARG A 60 -22.59 11.15 8.61
N SER A 61 -23.33 11.02 9.71
CA SER A 61 -22.84 10.41 10.95
C SER A 61 -22.39 8.96 10.74
N SER A 62 -23.21 8.15 10.04
CA SER A 62 -22.88 6.77 9.66
C SER A 62 -21.62 6.69 8.78
N TYR A 63 -21.53 7.57 7.77
CA TYR A 63 -20.35 7.69 6.92
C TYR A 63 -19.09 8.01 7.74
N CYS A 64 -19.15 8.97 8.66
CA CYS A 64 -18.03 9.34 9.53
C CYS A 64 -17.57 8.16 10.40
N LYS A 65 -18.50 7.42 11.02
CA LYS A 65 -18.20 6.21 11.79
C LYS A 65 -17.49 5.16 10.94
N ILE A 66 -18.00 4.90 9.73
CA ILE A 66 -17.38 3.93 8.80
C ILE A 66 -16.01 4.42 8.32
N ARG A 67 -15.86 5.72 8.01
CA ARG A 67 -14.59 6.32 7.59
C ARG A 67 -13.53 6.14 8.66
N ASN A 68 -13.85 6.42 9.92
CA ASN A 68 -12.91 6.29 11.03
C ASN A 68 -12.54 4.82 11.27
N ALA A 69 -13.50 3.91 11.24
CA ALA A 69 -13.24 2.49 11.37
C ALA A 69 -12.41 1.93 10.19
N CYS A 70 -12.59 2.46 8.97
CA CYS A 70 -11.75 2.14 7.82
C CYS A 70 -10.32 2.67 8.00
N LYS A 71 -10.15 3.92 8.47
CA LYS A 71 -8.82 4.48 8.78
C LYS A 71 -8.07 3.60 9.79
N ALA A 72 -8.71 3.26 10.89
CA ALA A 72 -8.12 2.40 11.92
C ALA A 72 -7.73 1.01 11.36
N LEU A 73 -8.59 0.41 10.54
CA LEU A 73 -8.31 -0.88 9.90
C LEU A 73 -7.13 -0.79 8.91
N ILE A 74 -7.04 0.28 8.12
CA ILE A 74 -5.92 0.52 7.21
C ILE A 74 -4.62 0.69 7.99
N SER A 75 -4.62 1.50 9.05
CA SER A 75 -3.45 1.69 9.90
C SER A 75 -2.99 0.36 10.52
N LYS A 76 -3.92 -0.45 11.05
CA LYS A 76 -3.60 -1.76 11.63
C LYS A 76 -3.02 -2.74 10.60
N THR A 77 -3.64 -2.83 9.43
CA THR A 77 -3.18 -3.74 8.37
C THR A 77 -1.83 -3.32 7.79
N ARG A 78 -1.63 -2.01 7.58
CA ARG A 78 -0.34 -1.44 7.19
C ARG A 78 0.74 -1.75 8.22
N HIS A 79 0.50 -1.45 9.50
CA HIS A 79 1.48 -1.67 10.55
C HIS A 79 1.83 -3.16 10.73
N SER A 80 0.84 -4.06 10.61
CA SER A 80 1.08 -5.50 10.62
C SER A 80 1.96 -5.95 9.46
N TYR A 81 1.70 -5.41 8.26
CA TYR A 81 2.49 -5.71 7.07
C TYR A 81 3.93 -5.19 7.19
N GLU A 82 4.12 -3.95 7.67
CA GLU A 82 5.44 -3.38 7.94
C GLU A 82 6.23 -4.23 8.96
N LYS A 83 5.58 -4.67 10.05
CA LYS A 83 6.20 -5.59 11.03
C LYS A 83 6.65 -6.91 10.39
N GLN A 84 5.82 -7.48 9.53
CA GLN A 84 6.16 -8.71 8.82
C GLN A 84 7.34 -8.50 7.85
N LEU A 85 7.34 -7.39 7.12
CA LEU A 85 8.46 -7.03 6.23
C LEU A 85 9.79 -6.92 6.98
N VAL A 86 9.79 -6.29 8.16
CA VAL A 86 11.01 -6.17 8.98
C VAL A 86 11.48 -7.54 9.45
N ARG A 87 10.57 -8.43 9.87
CA ARG A 87 10.93 -9.81 10.27
C ARG A 87 11.52 -10.60 9.10
N ASP A 88 10.87 -10.54 7.95
CA ASP A 88 11.26 -11.31 6.75
C ASP A 88 12.49 -10.72 6.04
N SER A 89 12.91 -9.51 6.41
CA SER A 89 14.04 -8.80 5.78
C SER A 89 15.36 -9.56 5.86
N ARG A 90 15.56 -10.36 6.91
CA ARG A 90 16.76 -11.21 7.10
C ARG A 90 16.92 -12.23 5.97
N TYR A 91 15.81 -12.71 5.43
CA TYR A 91 15.77 -13.73 4.37
C TYR A 91 15.39 -13.15 3.00
N SER A 92 14.81 -11.95 2.98
CA SER A 92 14.25 -11.35 1.77
C SER A 92 14.47 -9.82 1.72
N SER A 93 15.74 -9.40 1.79
CA SER A 93 16.15 -7.99 1.77
C SER A 93 15.54 -7.20 0.59
N LYS A 94 15.42 -7.81 -0.59
CA LYS A 94 14.78 -7.20 -1.78
C LYS A 94 13.33 -6.74 -1.53
N ARG A 95 12.56 -7.44 -0.68
CA ARG A 95 11.18 -7.06 -0.30
C ARG A 95 11.17 -5.85 0.62
N LEU A 96 12.07 -5.76 1.60
CA LEU A 96 12.15 -4.60 2.47
C LEU A 96 12.55 -3.34 1.69
N PHE A 97 13.56 -3.42 0.82
CA PHE A 97 13.91 -2.31 -0.05
C PHE A 97 12.80 -1.96 -1.06
N SER A 98 11.88 -2.90 -1.35
CA SER A 98 10.72 -2.63 -2.20
C SER A 98 9.66 -1.74 -1.59
N SER A 99 9.57 -1.73 -0.26
CA SER A 99 8.58 -0.95 0.48
C SER A 99 9.05 0.44 0.90
N ILE A 100 10.33 0.77 0.71
CA ILE A 100 10.98 2.01 1.22
C ILE A 100 11.01 3.15 0.17
N LYS A 101 10.43 2.96 -1.03
CA LYS A 101 10.41 3.98 -2.09
C LYS A 101 9.09 4.75 -2.15
#